data_AF-A0A239BZL2-F1
#
_entry.id   AF-A0A239BZL2-F1
#
_cell.length_a   1.000
_cell.length_b   1.000
_cell.length_c   1.000
_cell.angle_alpha   90.00
_cell.angle_beta   90.00
_cell.angle_gamma   90.00
#
_symmetry.space_group_name_H-M   'P 1'
#
loop_
_entity.id
_entity.type
_entity.pdbx_description
1 polymer ?
#
loop_
_entity_poly.entity_id
_entity_poly.type
_entity_poly.pdbx_seq_one_letter_code
_entity_poly.pdbx_strand_id
1 'polypeptide(L)'
;MTLRQVATEAGVPPRQLQYYFGAREHLLLGALEILNADAERRAAERMDELGADPSPRALVRAVLLELLPLDDARREAQVVHAAYFVRFLTDPGLAASVRDSPPALEELVASLLRHGQDLGHTSDAMNPEAEAAFLVAGAQGLQPPVLLGQCEPARAVELIDLQLNRLFP
;
A
#
# COMPACT_ATOMS: atom_id res chain seq x y z
N MET A 1 -18.72 12.27 -6.66
CA MET A 1 -19.04 12.56 -5.25
C MET A 1 -19.10 14.07 -5.04
N THR A 2 -19.96 14.61 -4.18
CA THR A 2 -20.02 16.05 -3.86
C THR A 2 -19.95 16.25 -2.35
N LEU A 3 -19.54 17.45 -1.88
CA LEU A 3 -19.54 17.78 -0.43
C LEU A 3 -20.91 17.52 0.22
N ARG A 4 -22.00 17.75 -0.53
CA ARG A 4 -23.36 17.51 -0.07
C ARG A 4 -23.68 16.02 0.09
N GLN A 5 -23.20 15.18 -0.84
CA GLN A 5 -23.34 13.72 -0.73
C GLN A 5 -22.55 13.18 0.48
N VAL A 6 -21.33 13.67 0.69
CA VAL A 6 -20.52 13.29 1.87
C VAL A 6 -21.20 13.72 3.17
N ALA A 7 -21.77 14.93 3.20
CA ALA A 7 -22.52 15.43 4.35
C ALA A 7 -23.69 14.54 4.75
N THR A 8 -24.46 14.10 3.75
CA THR A 8 -25.58 13.18 3.97
C THR A 8 -25.09 11.84 4.53
N GLU A 9 -24.04 11.27 3.95
CA GLU A 9 -23.48 9.98 4.38
C GLU A 9 -22.89 10.05 5.79
N ALA A 10 -22.18 11.13 6.10
CA ALA A 10 -21.55 11.35 7.40
C ALA A 10 -22.54 11.85 8.49
N GLY A 11 -23.81 12.08 8.14
CA GLY A 11 -24.82 12.58 9.08
C GLY A 11 -24.55 14.00 9.60
N VAL A 12 -23.77 14.82 8.88
CA VAL A 12 -23.38 16.17 9.30
C VAL A 12 -23.96 17.25 8.38
N PRO A 13 -24.16 18.49 8.87
CA PRO A 13 -24.62 19.60 8.03
C PRO A 13 -23.61 19.93 6.91
N PRO A 14 -24.05 20.14 5.66
CA PRO A 14 -23.15 20.52 4.56
C PRO A 14 -22.31 21.78 4.83
N ARG A 15 -22.86 22.72 5.60
CA ARG A 15 -22.16 23.96 6.02
C ARG A 15 -20.96 23.69 6.93
N GLN A 16 -21.01 22.63 7.73
CA GLN A 16 -19.91 22.25 8.61
C GLN A 16 -18.73 21.72 7.79
N LEU A 17 -18.99 20.84 6.82
CA LEU A 17 -17.96 20.36 5.89
C LEU A 17 -17.39 21.49 5.03
N GLN A 18 -18.23 22.44 4.59
CA GLN A 18 -17.76 23.65 3.92
C GLN A 18 -16.90 24.55 4.82
N TYR A 19 -17.19 24.63 6.11
CA TYR A 19 -16.38 25.41 7.05
C TYR A 19 -15.00 24.78 7.29
N TYR A 20 -14.93 23.46 7.48
CA TYR A 20 -13.67 22.76 7.78
C TYR A 20 -12.80 22.52 6.55
N PHE A 21 -13.40 22.19 5.40
CA PHE A 21 -12.66 21.78 4.21
C PHE A 21 -12.74 22.79 3.07
N GLY A 22 -13.73 23.69 3.06
CA GLY A 22 -13.91 24.71 2.02
C GLY A 22 -14.33 24.12 0.67
N ALA A 23 -13.40 23.43 0.02
CA ALA A 23 -13.53 22.79 -1.27
C ALA A 23 -13.54 21.27 -1.14
N ARG A 24 -14.12 20.59 -2.13
CA ARG A 24 -14.21 19.12 -2.16
C ARG A 24 -12.81 18.51 -2.13
N GLU A 25 -11.86 19.14 -2.80
CA GLU A 25 -10.49 18.68 -2.96
C GLU A 25 -9.77 18.53 -1.60
N HIS A 26 -9.92 19.50 -0.71
CA HIS A 26 -9.31 19.45 0.63
C HIS A 26 -9.95 18.41 1.54
N LEU A 27 -11.28 18.20 1.42
CA LEU A 27 -11.95 17.10 2.14
C LEU A 27 -11.37 15.74 1.75
N LEU A 28 -11.18 15.56 0.44
CA LEU A 28 -10.69 14.32 -0.12
C LEU A 28 -9.22 14.06 0.23
N LEU A 29 -8.38 15.10 0.23
CA LEU A 29 -7.00 15.02 0.69
C LEU A 29 -6.92 14.67 2.18
N GLY A 30 -7.68 15.36 3.03
CA GLY A 30 -7.74 15.05 4.45
C GLY A 30 -8.24 13.62 4.71
N ALA A 31 -9.21 13.14 3.93
CA ALA A 31 -9.65 11.74 4.02
C ALA A 31 -8.55 10.75 3.63
N LEU A 32 -7.76 11.06 2.59
CA LEU A 32 -6.63 10.23 2.16
C LEU A 32 -5.52 10.21 3.22
N GLU A 33 -5.21 11.35 3.83
CA GLU A 33 -4.23 11.45 4.94
C GLU A 33 -4.66 10.59 6.13
N ILE A 34 -5.92 10.66 6.55
CA ILE A 34 -6.47 9.84 7.64
C ILE A 34 -6.39 8.35 7.28
N LEU A 35 -6.78 7.99 6.06
CA LEU A 35 -6.71 6.60 5.59
C LEU A 35 -5.29 6.06 5.57
N ASN A 36 -4.32 6.86 5.13
CA ASN A 36 -2.91 6.47 5.12
C ASN A 36 -2.37 6.30 6.55
N ALA A 37 -2.64 7.24 7.46
CA ALA A 37 -2.21 7.14 8.85
C ALA A 37 -2.81 5.91 9.57
N ASP A 38 -4.07 5.60 9.27
CA ASP A 38 -4.74 4.41 9.79
C ASP A 38 -4.18 3.11 9.19
N ALA A 39 -3.83 3.11 7.90
CA ALA A 39 -3.18 1.98 7.25
C ALA A 39 -1.77 1.74 7.83
N GLU A 40 -0.98 2.80 8.00
CA GLU A 40 0.36 2.75 8.62
C GLU A 40 0.31 2.19 10.05
N ARG A 41 -0.65 2.66 10.87
CA ARG A 41 -0.83 2.15 12.23
C ARG A 41 -1.13 0.65 12.25
N ARG A 42 -2.06 0.19 11.41
CA ARG A 42 -2.41 -1.24 11.31
C ARG A 42 -1.28 -2.09 10.74
N ALA A 43 -0.51 -1.56 9.80
CA ALA A 43 0.67 -2.23 9.28
C ALA A 43 1.72 -2.41 10.38
N ALA A 44 1.97 -1.38 11.20
CA ALA A 44 2.88 -1.47 12.33
C ALA A 44 2.43 -2.52 13.36
N GLU A 45 1.14 -2.55 13.72
CA GLU A 45 0.59 -3.59 14.61
C GLU A 45 0.82 -5.01 14.07
N ARG A 46 0.59 -5.24 12.77
CA ARG A 46 0.83 -6.54 12.13
C ARG A 46 2.32 -6.89 12.01
N MET A 47 3.19 -5.89 11.89
CA MET A 47 4.64 -6.09 11.90
C MET A 47 5.11 -6.50 13.30
N ASP A 48 4.55 -5.92 14.37
CA ASP A 48 4.86 -6.29 15.76
C ASP A 48 4.46 -7.74 16.08
N GLU A 49 3.40 -8.26 15.45
CA GLU A 49 2.96 -9.65 15.59
C GLU A 49 3.98 -10.69 15.06
N LEU A 50 4.96 -10.28 14.25
CA LEU A 50 6.02 -11.17 13.74
C LEU A 50 7.02 -11.61 14.82
N GLY A 51 7.00 -10.97 15.99
CA GLY A 51 7.90 -11.25 17.11
C GLY A 51 9.17 -10.39 17.09
N ALA A 52 10.07 -10.68 18.04
CA ALA A 52 11.22 -9.81 18.33
C ALA A 52 12.38 -9.90 17.31
N ASP A 53 12.47 -10.99 16.55
CA ASP A 53 13.54 -11.23 15.57
C ASP A 53 13.01 -11.98 14.35
N PRO A 54 12.16 -11.33 13.54
CA PRO A 54 11.60 -11.95 12.35
C PRO A 54 12.65 -12.09 11.26
N SER A 55 12.62 -13.21 10.52
CA SER A 55 13.54 -13.42 9.41
C SER A 55 13.35 -12.34 8.32
N PRO A 56 14.40 -11.99 7.54
CA PRO A 56 14.27 -11.05 6.43
C PRO A 56 13.16 -11.43 5.45
N ARG A 57 12.99 -12.74 5.19
CA ARG A 57 11.90 -13.28 4.39
C ARG A 57 10.52 -12.93 4.99
N ALA A 58 10.35 -13.12 6.29
CA ALA A 58 9.08 -12.83 6.97
C ALA A 58 8.75 -11.34 6.92
N LEU A 59 9.75 -10.46 7.08
CA LEU A 59 9.59 -9.02 6.95
C LEU A 59 9.18 -8.62 5.53
N VAL A 60 9.89 -9.09 4.50
CA VAL A 60 9.53 -8.80 3.09
C VAL A 60 8.12 -9.30 2.80
N ARG A 61 7.79 -10.52 3.25
CA ARG A 61 6.44 -11.08 3.09
C ARG A 61 5.39 -10.17 3.72
N ALA A 62 5.58 -9.76 4.97
CA ALA A 62 4.62 -8.89 5.67
C ALA A 62 4.39 -7.58 4.91
N VAL A 63 5.47 -6.91 4.49
CA VAL A 63 5.39 -5.68 3.69
C VAL A 63 4.58 -5.89 2.40
N LEU A 64 4.82 -6.98 1.66
CA LEU A 64 4.08 -7.24 0.41
C LEU A 64 2.61 -7.58 0.65
N LEU A 65 2.28 -8.27 1.75
CA LEU A 65 0.89 -8.60 2.10
C LEU A 65 0.09 -7.38 2.58
N GLU A 66 0.74 -6.36 3.12
CA GLU A 66 0.09 -5.07 3.43
C GLU A 66 -0.43 -4.37 2.18
N LEU A 67 0.22 -4.60 1.03
CA LEU A 67 -0.18 -4.06 -0.26
C LEU A 67 -1.34 -4.81 -0.89
N LEU A 68 -1.76 -5.97 -0.36
CA LEU A 68 -2.84 -6.77 -0.93
C LEU A 68 -4.19 -6.46 -0.25
N PRO A 69 -5.32 -6.45 -0.97
CA PRO A 69 -6.64 -6.23 -0.39
C PRO A 69 -7.14 -7.51 0.29
N LEU A 70 -6.52 -7.88 1.42
CA LEU A 70 -6.77 -9.13 2.15
C LEU A 70 -7.83 -9.00 3.27
N ASP A 71 -8.18 -7.77 3.63
CA ASP A 71 -9.27 -7.45 4.56
C ASP A 71 -10.03 -6.19 4.11
N ASP A 72 -11.15 -5.92 4.77
CA ASP A 72 -12.02 -4.78 4.43
C ASP A 72 -11.29 -3.44 4.53
N ALA A 73 -10.43 -3.27 5.53
CA ALA A 73 -9.69 -2.02 5.72
C ALA A 73 -8.69 -1.76 4.58
N ARG A 74 -7.92 -2.78 4.18
CA ARG A 74 -6.98 -2.71 3.05
C ARG A 74 -7.72 -2.54 1.73
N ARG A 75 -8.86 -3.22 1.57
CA ARG A 75 -9.73 -3.09 0.41
C ARG A 75 -10.29 -1.67 0.26
N GLU A 76 -10.82 -1.10 1.33
CA GLU A 76 -11.36 0.26 1.34
C GLU A 76 -10.28 1.29 0.99
N ALA A 77 -9.12 1.20 1.63
CA ALA A 77 -7.99 2.09 1.34
C ALA A 77 -7.62 2.03 -0.15
N GLN A 78 -7.52 0.84 -0.74
CA GLN A 78 -7.17 0.68 -2.15
C GLN A 78 -8.25 1.18 -3.11
N VAL A 79 -9.53 0.96 -2.81
CA VAL A 79 -10.64 1.51 -3.61
C VAL A 79 -10.59 3.03 -3.61
N VAL A 80 -10.32 3.63 -2.46
CA VAL A 80 -10.16 5.07 -2.33
C VAL A 80 -8.96 5.56 -3.15
N HIS A 81 -7.78 4.94 -3.00
CA HIS A 81 -6.59 5.24 -3.79
C HIS A 81 -6.84 5.13 -5.30
N ALA A 82 -7.50 4.06 -5.76
CA ALA A 82 -7.87 3.86 -7.16
C ALA A 82 -8.81 4.97 -7.68
N ALA A 83 -9.79 5.40 -6.87
CA ALA A 83 -10.67 6.51 -7.21
C ALA A 83 -9.90 7.84 -7.36
N TYR A 84 -8.77 8.01 -6.66
CA TYR A 84 -7.91 9.19 -6.77
C TYR A 84 -6.84 9.10 -7.84
N PHE A 85 -6.48 7.90 -8.30
CA PHE A 85 -5.40 7.72 -9.28
C PHE A 85 -5.58 8.60 -10.53
N VAL A 86 -6.79 8.63 -11.11
CA VAL A 86 -7.10 9.50 -12.26
C VAL A 86 -6.95 10.99 -11.93
N ARG A 87 -7.18 11.38 -10.67
CA ARG A 87 -7.01 12.77 -10.23
C ARG A 87 -5.53 13.13 -10.07
N PHE A 88 -4.71 12.23 -9.52
CA PHE A 88 -3.26 12.39 -9.48
C PHE A 88 -2.67 12.58 -10.89
N LEU A 89 -3.24 11.94 -11.91
CA LEU A 89 -2.78 12.09 -13.29
C LEU A 89 -3.21 13.42 -13.96
N THR A 90 -4.27 14.07 -13.45
CA THR A 90 -4.88 15.26 -14.08
C THR A 90 -4.68 16.55 -13.30
N ASP A 91 -4.13 16.48 -12.08
CA ASP A 91 -3.82 17.62 -11.22
C ASP A 91 -2.29 17.71 -11.00
N PRO A 92 -1.59 18.67 -11.65
CA PRO A 92 -0.15 18.80 -11.55
C PRO A 92 0.38 19.03 -10.13
N GLY A 93 -0.41 19.67 -9.26
CA GLY A 93 -0.02 19.94 -7.87
C GLY A 93 -0.01 18.67 -7.02
N LEU A 94 -1.02 17.81 -7.19
CA LEU A 94 -1.06 16.49 -6.56
C LEU A 94 0.00 15.56 -7.13
N ALA A 95 0.20 15.60 -8.45
CA ALA A 95 1.20 14.78 -9.12
C ALA A 95 2.64 15.08 -8.66
N ALA A 96 2.95 16.33 -8.30
CA ALA A 96 4.27 16.72 -7.77
C ALA A 96 4.56 16.04 -6.42
N SER A 97 3.56 15.96 -5.53
CA SER A 97 3.73 15.31 -4.21
C SER A 97 4.08 13.82 -4.30
N VAL A 98 3.65 13.15 -5.38
CA VAL A 98 3.91 11.72 -5.62
C VAL A 98 5.18 11.51 -6.44
N ARG A 99 5.45 12.35 -7.46
CA ARG A 99 6.65 12.23 -8.32
C ARG A 99 7.97 12.44 -7.59
N ASP A 100 7.99 13.39 -6.66
CA ASP A 100 9.23 13.80 -6.00
C ASP A 100 9.50 12.98 -4.73
N SER A 101 8.58 12.10 -4.35
CA SER A 101 8.77 11.13 -3.27
C SER A 101 9.55 9.93 -3.81
N PRO A 102 10.74 9.59 -3.28
CA PRO A 102 11.42 8.36 -3.65
C PRO A 102 10.52 7.16 -3.34
N PRO A 103 10.65 6.03 -4.07
CA PRO A 103 9.83 4.84 -3.84
C PRO A 103 10.26 4.19 -2.51
N ALA A 104 9.83 4.80 -1.39
CA ALA A 104 10.24 4.43 -0.03
C ALA A 104 9.97 2.95 0.27
N LEU A 105 8.92 2.41 -0.34
CA LEU A 105 8.56 1.01 -0.26
C LEU A 105 9.53 0.09 -1.01
N GLU A 106 9.99 0.47 -2.20
CA GLU A 106 11.00 -0.29 -2.94
C GLU A 106 12.33 -0.25 -2.18
N GLU A 107 12.72 0.91 -1.64
CA GLU A 107 13.93 1.04 -0.83
C GLU A 107 13.86 0.20 0.46
N LEU A 108 12.71 0.18 1.13
CA LEU A 108 12.48 -0.67 2.29
C LEU A 108 12.65 -2.15 1.94
N VAL A 109 12.00 -2.62 0.88
CA VAL A 109 12.12 -4.01 0.44
C VAL A 109 13.55 -4.34 0.00
N ALA A 110 14.22 -3.44 -0.72
CA ALA A 110 15.62 -3.62 -1.13
C ALA A 110 16.55 -3.74 0.09
N SER A 111 16.33 -2.91 1.12
CA SER A 111 17.07 -2.98 2.38
C SER A 111 16.91 -4.33 3.09
N LEU A 112 15.69 -4.86 3.14
CA LEU A 112 15.41 -6.18 3.72
C LEU A 112 16.04 -7.32 2.89
N LEU A 113 16.05 -7.20 1.56
CA LEU A 113 16.70 -8.16 0.67
C LEU A 113 18.23 -8.15 0.85
N ARG A 114 18.85 -6.96 0.95
CA ARG A 114 20.29 -6.81 1.28
C ARG A 114 20.62 -7.45 2.63
N HIS A 115 19.80 -7.18 3.65
CA HIS A 115 19.96 -7.81 4.94
C HIS A 115 19.86 -9.35 4.86
N GLY A 116 18.97 -9.87 4.02
CA GLY A 116 18.91 -11.30 3.70
C GLY A 116 20.19 -11.84 3.05
N GLN A 117 20.83 -11.06 2.16
CA GLN A 117 22.12 -11.44 1.56
C GLN A 117 23.24 -11.47 2.60
N ASP A 118 23.33 -10.44 3.46
CA ASP A 118 24.34 -10.36 4.51
C ASP A 118 24.28 -11.56 5.48
N LEU A 119 23.08 -12.11 5.69
CA LEU A 119 22.83 -13.30 6.50
C LEU A 119 22.98 -14.63 5.73
N GLY A 120 23.23 -14.58 4.42
CA GLY A 120 23.33 -15.76 3.55
C GLY A 120 21.99 -16.46 3.29
N HIS A 121 20.87 -15.77 3.51
CA HIS A 121 19.52 -16.30 3.26
C HIS A 121 19.06 -16.12 1.81
N THR A 122 19.76 -15.31 1.02
CA THR A 122 19.49 -15.08 -0.39
C THR A 122 20.80 -15.16 -1.18
N SER A 123 20.70 -15.29 -2.50
CA SER A 123 21.87 -15.40 -3.38
C SER A 123 22.67 -14.09 -3.45
N ASP A 124 23.99 -14.16 -3.29
CA ASP A 124 24.91 -13.01 -3.49
C ASP A 124 24.84 -12.41 -4.91
N ALA A 125 24.45 -13.21 -5.90
CA ALA A 125 24.28 -12.76 -7.29
C ALA A 125 22.97 -12.02 -7.55
N MET A 126 22.04 -11.98 -6.59
CA MET A 126 20.77 -11.25 -6.70
C MET A 126 21.03 -9.74 -6.67
N ASN A 127 20.28 -8.97 -7.47
CA ASN A 127 20.24 -7.51 -7.39
C ASN A 127 19.04 -7.11 -6.51
N PRO A 128 19.26 -6.63 -5.26
CA PRO A 128 18.18 -6.32 -4.32
C PRO A 128 17.24 -5.23 -4.83
N GLU A 129 17.76 -4.19 -5.47
CA GLU A 129 16.98 -3.06 -5.97
C GLU A 129 16.04 -3.49 -7.09
N ALA A 130 16.54 -4.30 -8.04
CA ALA A 130 15.74 -4.83 -9.14
C ALA A 130 14.64 -5.80 -8.66
N GLU A 131 14.96 -6.69 -7.73
CA GLU A 131 13.99 -7.63 -7.15
C GLU A 131 12.94 -6.89 -6.31
N ALA A 132 13.34 -5.89 -5.52
CA ALA A 132 12.42 -5.08 -4.74
C ALA A 132 11.40 -4.35 -5.63
N ALA A 133 11.87 -3.69 -6.69
CA ALA A 133 11.00 -3.04 -7.65
C ALA A 133 10.00 -4.02 -8.29
N PHE A 134 10.47 -5.22 -8.67
CA PHE A 134 9.61 -6.25 -9.25
C PHE A 134 8.58 -6.80 -8.26
N LEU A 135 8.97 -7.06 -7.01
CA LEU A 135 8.07 -7.55 -5.96
C LEU A 135 6.98 -6.54 -5.63
N VAL A 136 7.35 -5.26 -5.45
CA VAL A 136 6.40 -4.17 -5.16
C VAL A 136 5.43 -3.99 -6.32
N ALA A 137 5.94 -3.91 -7.56
CA ALA A 137 5.10 -3.82 -8.75
C ALA A 137 4.18 -5.03 -8.90
N GLY A 138 4.67 -6.23 -8.59
CA GLY A 138 3.88 -7.47 -8.61
C GLY A 138 2.73 -7.44 -7.60
N ALA A 139 3.01 -7.04 -6.36
CA ALA A 139 1.99 -6.91 -5.32
C ALA A 139 0.93 -5.85 -5.68
N GLN A 140 1.35 -4.69 -6.20
CA GLN A 140 0.44 -3.67 -6.71
C GLN A 140 -0.39 -4.16 -7.90
N GLY A 141 0.22 -4.89 -8.83
CA GLY A 141 -0.45 -5.48 -9.98
C GLY A 141 -1.49 -6.54 -9.63
N LEU A 142 -1.38 -7.18 -8.46
CA LEU A 142 -2.37 -8.11 -7.92
C LEU A 142 -3.59 -7.41 -7.30
N GLN A 143 -3.52 -6.11 -6.99
CA GLN A 143 -4.64 -5.40 -6.37
C GLN A 143 -5.89 -5.36 -7.26
N PRO A 144 -5.84 -4.90 -8.53
CA PRO A 144 -7.05 -4.83 -9.37
C PRO A 144 -7.76 -6.18 -9.57
N PRO A 145 -7.07 -7.30 -9.92
CA PRO A 145 -7.77 -8.56 -10.09
C PRO A 145 -8.39 -9.09 -8.80
N VAL A 146 -7.80 -8.82 -7.62
CA VAL A 146 -8.43 -9.20 -6.35
C VAL A 146 -9.65 -8.31 -6.04
N LEU A 147 -9.55 -6.99 -6.22
CA LEU A 147 -10.66 -6.06 -6.02
C LEU A 147 -11.87 -6.36 -6.92
N LEU A 148 -11.61 -6.83 -8.15
CA LEU A 148 -12.62 -7.20 -9.14
C LEU A 148 -13.12 -8.65 -9.00
N GLY A 149 -12.60 -9.42 -8.04
CA GLY A 149 -12.97 -10.84 -7.85
C GLY A 149 -12.47 -11.78 -8.96
N GLN A 150 -11.48 -11.34 -9.75
CA GLN A 150 -10.82 -12.17 -10.78
C GLN A 150 -9.71 -13.04 -10.19
N CYS A 151 -9.22 -12.69 -9.00
CA CYS A 151 -8.23 -13.44 -8.25
C CYS A 151 -8.69 -13.55 -6.79
N GLU A 152 -8.75 -14.76 -6.25
CA GLU A 152 -9.03 -14.96 -4.83
C GLU A 152 -7.88 -14.40 -3.97
N PRO A 153 -8.15 -13.75 -2.81
CA PRO A 153 -7.10 -13.22 -1.94
C PRO A 153 -6.05 -14.27 -1.55
N ALA A 154 -6.49 -15.50 -1.26
CA ALA A 154 -5.59 -16.61 -0.96
C ALA A 154 -4.62 -16.92 -2.12
N ARG A 155 -5.09 -16.82 -3.36
CA ARG A 155 -4.27 -17.03 -4.54
C ARG A 155 -3.22 -15.92 -4.72
N ALA A 156 -3.57 -14.67 -4.42
CA ALA A 156 -2.61 -13.58 -4.45
C ALA A 156 -1.48 -13.80 -3.41
N VAL A 157 -1.82 -14.26 -2.21
CA VAL A 157 -0.84 -14.63 -1.17
C VAL A 157 0.09 -15.76 -1.66
N GLU A 158 -0.46 -16.81 -2.27
CA GLU A 158 0.34 -17.92 -2.83
C GLU A 158 1.32 -17.45 -3.90
N LEU A 159 0.94 -16.50 -4.76
CA LEU A 159 1.81 -15.96 -5.81
C LEU A 159 2.98 -15.17 -5.22
N ILE A 160 2.74 -14.38 -4.18
CA ILE A 160 3.80 -13.70 -3.43
C ILE A 160 4.74 -14.72 -2.78
N ASP A 161 4.17 -15.73 -2.12
CA ASP A 161 4.95 -16.78 -1.45
C ASP A 161 5.81 -17.59 -2.43
N LEU A 162 5.28 -17.89 -3.62
CA LEU A 162 6.02 -18.54 -4.70
C LEU A 162 7.24 -17.72 -5.13
N GLN A 163 7.07 -16.41 -5.31
CA GLN A 163 8.18 -15.54 -5.72
C GLN A 163 9.22 -15.41 -4.60
N LEU A 164 8.79 -15.29 -3.34
CA LEU A 164 9.70 -15.26 -2.21
C LEU A 164 10.48 -16.57 -2.04
N ASN A 165 9.88 -17.73 -2.32
CA ASN A 165 10.58 -19.02 -2.30
C ASN A 165 11.72 -19.11 -3.32
N ARG A 166 11.65 -18.34 -4.41
CA ARG A 166 12.74 -18.29 -5.40
C ARG A 166 13.92 -17.44 -4.92
N LEU A 167 13.66 -16.43 -4.08
CA LEU A 167 14.66 -15.49 -3.60
C LEU A 167 15.29 -15.93 -2.27
N PHE A 168 14.51 -16.58 -1.41
CA PHE A 168 14.89 -17.13 -0.12
C PHE A 168 14.75 -18.67 -0.14
N PRO A 169 15.73 -19.39 -0.73
CA PRO A 169 15.71 -20.86 -0.85
C PRO A 169 15.98 -21.60 0.47
#